data_AF-A0A1Q9S2G7-F1
#
_entry.id   AF-A0A1Q9S2G7-F1
#
_cell.length_a   1.000
_cell.length_b   1.000
_cell.length_c   1.000
_cell.angle_alpha   90.00
_cell.angle_beta   90.00
_cell.angle_gamma   90.00
#
_symmetry.space_group_name_H-M   'P 1'
#
loop_
_entity.id
_entity.type
_entity.pdbx_description
1 polymer ?
#
loop_
_entity_poly.entity_id
_entity_poly.type
_entity_poly.pdbx_seq_one_letter_code
_entity_poly.pdbx_strand_id
1 'polypeptide(L)'
;MIVPSGCVISGVDVPVWARAMAEAGAPFELTTDPDRLRLPTRQAPEQALLDPSGGVVDVDAVRAHLTGLTREALRLEPVEAIDHEAHVSTRSGGSRFDAVLVAAGAGTAALAAQVGIAVPGELEHHARFTFPVDPGTGWRSWIDLPAAGPGGSRITPAVASGGQVVSSQGGRSGRYRGCIGPTVQRGEGAAWASRSRPELFGALLSTYQHASGPGRWAVGGHLDPATTAWEVGRDAATGTAREAVLEYARERLAVEPRIVETVHCTPTPGLGDGFHVQRAGRVVTVHGENLFKFAPVLGTTLAAACL
;
A
#
# COMPACT_ATOMS: atom_id res chain seq x y z
N MET A 1 -13.65 -3.51 -10.17
CA MET A 1 -12.21 -3.21 -9.99
C MET A 1 -11.91 -2.78 -8.57
N ILE A 2 -12.73 -1.92 -7.96
CA ILE A 2 -12.83 -1.78 -6.50
C ILE A 2 -14.01 -2.64 -6.02
N VAL A 3 -13.85 -3.31 -4.89
CA VAL A 3 -14.92 -3.97 -4.13
C VAL A 3 -15.36 -2.97 -3.06
N PRO A 4 -16.51 -2.28 -3.23
CA PRO A 4 -16.96 -1.23 -2.32
C PRO A 4 -17.51 -1.84 -1.03
N SER A 5 -16.60 -2.28 -0.16
CA SER A 5 -16.94 -2.82 1.16
C SER A 5 -17.15 -1.72 2.21
N GLY A 6 -16.73 -0.49 1.92
CA GLY A 6 -16.43 0.52 2.93
C GLY A 6 -15.12 0.20 3.65
N CYS A 7 -14.56 1.23 4.30
CA CYS A 7 -13.36 1.14 5.12
C CYS A 7 -13.62 1.74 6.50
N VAL A 8 -13.26 1.00 7.54
CA VAL A 8 -13.28 1.48 8.93
C VAL A 8 -11.86 1.88 9.32
N ILE A 9 -11.73 3.03 9.96
CA ILE A 9 -10.52 3.48 10.64
C ILE A 9 -10.85 3.56 12.12
N SER A 10 -10.09 2.89 12.98
CA SER A 10 -10.27 2.94 14.43
C SER A 10 -9.02 3.40 15.17
N GLY A 11 -9.24 3.88 16.39
CA GLY A 11 -8.16 4.27 17.30
C GLY A 11 -7.92 5.77 17.35
N VAL A 12 -6.75 6.15 17.87
CA VAL A 12 -6.49 7.54 18.35
C VAL A 12 -6.46 8.59 17.24
N ASP A 13 -6.21 8.18 16.00
CA ASP A 13 -6.10 9.09 14.86
C ASP A 13 -7.45 9.38 14.19
N VAL A 14 -8.56 8.77 14.66
CA VAL A 14 -9.91 9.02 14.11
C VAL A 14 -10.25 10.51 13.97
N PRO A 15 -9.98 11.39 14.96
CA PRO A 15 -10.24 12.83 14.80
C PRO A 15 -9.42 13.49 13.69
N VAL A 16 -8.18 13.03 13.47
CA VAL A 16 -7.31 13.55 12.41
C VAL A 16 -7.87 13.19 11.04
N TRP A 17 -8.29 11.92 10.87
CA TRP A 17 -8.92 11.44 9.64
C TRP A 17 -10.26 12.12 9.37
N ALA A 18 -11.10 12.30 10.39
CA ALA A 18 -12.39 12.98 10.26
C ALA A 18 -12.22 14.42 9.75
N ARG A 19 -11.27 15.17 10.33
CA ARG A 19 -10.96 16.53 9.87
C ARG A 19 -10.45 16.52 8.43
N ALA A 20 -9.52 15.63 8.11
CA ALA A 20 -8.93 15.51 6.78
C ALA A 20 -10.01 15.20 5.71
N MET A 21 -10.94 14.29 6.00
CA MET A 21 -12.06 13.98 5.11
C MET A 21 -13.06 15.14 4.98
N ALA A 22 -13.37 15.83 6.08
CA ALA A 22 -14.24 17.01 6.05
C ALA A 22 -13.64 18.13 5.19
N GLU A 23 -12.35 18.42 5.35
CA GLU A 23 -11.63 19.41 4.52
C GLU A 23 -11.61 19.03 3.04
N ALA A 24 -11.54 17.73 2.74
CA ALA A 24 -11.58 17.21 1.37
C ALA A 24 -13.01 17.10 0.78
N GLY A 25 -14.05 17.34 1.58
CA GLY A 25 -15.44 17.09 1.19
C GLY A 25 -15.77 15.60 0.97
N ALA A 26 -14.96 14.70 1.52
CA ALA A 26 -15.16 13.26 1.42
C ALA A 26 -16.23 12.80 2.44
N PRO A 27 -17.18 11.92 2.04
CA PRO A 27 -18.21 11.44 2.95
C PRO A 27 -17.64 10.51 4.02
N PHE A 28 -18.04 10.67 5.27
CA PHE A 28 -17.72 9.75 6.37
C PHE A 28 -18.81 9.73 7.44
N GLU A 29 -18.78 8.69 8.27
CA GLU A 29 -19.64 8.51 9.44
C GLU A 29 -18.77 8.21 10.67
N LEU A 30 -18.96 8.93 11.77
CA LEU A 30 -18.40 8.55 13.07
C LEU A 30 -19.38 7.62 13.77
N THR A 31 -18.99 6.37 13.99
CA THR A 31 -19.88 5.36 14.59
C THR A 31 -19.06 4.25 15.25
N THR A 32 -19.55 3.74 16.37
CA THR A 32 -19.01 2.55 17.06
C THR A 32 -19.98 1.37 17.04
N ASP A 33 -21.10 1.51 16.31
CA ASP A 33 -22.12 0.47 16.17
C ASP A 33 -21.55 -0.77 15.46
N PRO A 34 -21.46 -1.94 16.13
CA PRO A 34 -20.92 -3.16 15.54
C PRO A 34 -21.60 -3.59 14.24
N ASP A 35 -22.92 -3.39 14.12
CA ASP A 35 -23.69 -3.77 12.94
C ASP A 35 -23.35 -2.89 11.72
N ARG A 36 -22.99 -1.63 11.98
CA ARG A 36 -22.51 -0.68 10.96
C ARG A 36 -21.09 -0.97 10.53
N LEU A 37 -20.22 -1.25 11.51
CA LEU A 37 -18.79 -1.46 11.29
C LEU A 37 -18.50 -2.79 10.59
N ARG A 38 -19.25 -3.86 10.91
CA ARG A 38 -19.07 -5.21 10.35
C ARG A 38 -17.59 -5.61 10.29
N LEU A 39 -16.99 -5.73 11.48
CA LEU A 39 -15.59 -6.08 11.69
C LEU A 39 -15.49 -7.42 12.43
N PRO A 40 -14.52 -8.29 12.07
CA PRO A 40 -14.30 -9.55 12.78
C PRO A 40 -13.53 -9.31 14.09
N THR A 41 -14.08 -8.50 14.98
CA THR A 41 -13.46 -8.11 16.25
C THR A 41 -14.16 -8.74 17.45
N ARG A 42 -13.39 -9.07 18.50
CA ARG A 42 -13.94 -9.51 19.80
C ARG A 42 -14.49 -8.34 20.62
N GLN A 43 -13.97 -7.13 20.39
CA GLN A 43 -14.37 -5.92 21.09
C GLN A 43 -14.55 -4.79 20.09
N ALA A 44 -15.69 -4.10 20.16
CA ALA A 44 -15.93 -2.94 19.32
C ALA A 44 -14.90 -1.85 19.63
N PRO A 45 -14.38 -1.14 18.60
CA PRO A 45 -13.47 -0.03 18.84
C PRO A 45 -14.19 1.11 19.57
N GLU A 46 -13.48 1.77 20.50
CA GLU A 46 -14.02 2.91 21.24
C GLU A 46 -14.23 4.15 20.35
N GLN A 47 -13.44 4.26 19.29
CA GLN A 47 -13.53 5.31 18.28
C GLN A 47 -13.37 4.68 16.92
N ALA A 48 -14.32 4.98 16.02
CA ALA A 48 -14.23 4.55 14.64
C ALA A 48 -14.86 5.59 13.69
N LEU A 49 -14.23 5.68 12.53
CA LEU A 49 -14.71 6.39 11.35
C LEU A 49 -14.98 5.36 10.26
N LEU A 50 -16.15 5.44 9.64
CA LEU A 50 -16.53 4.67 8.48
C LEU A 50 -16.50 5.57 7.24
N ASP A 51 -15.63 5.23 6.29
CA ASP A 51 -15.67 5.70 4.91
C ASP A 51 -16.53 4.73 4.08
N PRO A 52 -17.73 5.13 3.63
CA PRO A 52 -18.59 4.28 2.82
C PRO A 52 -18.07 4.08 1.39
N SER A 53 -17.20 4.97 0.90
CA SER A 53 -16.62 4.92 -0.45
C SER A 53 -15.35 4.07 -0.52
N GLY A 54 -14.71 3.83 0.63
CA GLY A 54 -13.53 2.99 0.77
C GLY A 54 -13.81 1.52 0.46
N GLY A 55 -12.73 0.74 0.37
CA GLY A 55 -12.83 -0.69 0.16
C GLY A 55 -11.59 -1.26 -0.50
N VAL A 56 -11.71 -2.44 -1.10
CA VAL A 56 -10.57 -3.24 -1.54
C VAL A 56 -10.43 -3.20 -3.06
N VAL A 57 -9.24 -2.90 -3.56
CA VAL A 57 -8.90 -3.06 -4.98
C VAL A 57 -8.60 -4.52 -5.28
N ASP A 58 -9.29 -5.06 -6.30
CA ASP A 58 -8.93 -6.35 -6.88
C ASP A 58 -7.80 -6.14 -7.90
N VAL A 59 -6.56 -6.29 -7.42
CA VAL A 59 -5.35 -5.96 -8.19
C VAL A 59 -5.21 -6.85 -9.42
N ASP A 60 -5.57 -8.12 -9.29
CA ASP A 60 -5.53 -9.04 -10.41
C ASP A 60 -6.56 -8.69 -11.47
N ALA A 61 -7.78 -8.33 -11.09
CA ALA A 61 -8.82 -7.93 -12.03
C ALA A 61 -8.46 -6.61 -12.75
N VAL A 62 -7.96 -5.61 -12.02
CA VAL A 62 -7.47 -4.36 -12.60
C VAL A 62 -6.29 -4.64 -13.55
N ARG A 63 -5.29 -5.43 -13.13
CA ARG A 63 -4.15 -5.81 -13.98
C ARG A 63 -4.61 -6.53 -15.24
N ALA A 64 -5.45 -7.56 -15.10
CA ALA A 64 -5.97 -8.31 -16.24
C ALA A 64 -6.75 -7.42 -17.22
N HIS A 65 -7.55 -6.51 -16.70
CA HIS A 65 -8.28 -5.54 -17.51
C HIS A 65 -7.33 -4.60 -18.27
N LEU A 66 -6.39 -3.93 -17.58
CA LEU A 66 -5.46 -2.98 -18.19
C LEU A 66 -4.51 -3.66 -19.18
N THR A 67 -3.96 -4.83 -18.85
CA THR A 67 -3.14 -5.65 -19.77
C THR A 67 -3.94 -6.12 -20.98
N GLY A 68 -5.23 -6.42 -20.81
CA GLY A 68 -6.12 -6.76 -21.91
C GLY A 68 -6.27 -5.60 -22.90
N LEU A 69 -6.50 -4.39 -22.39
CA LEU A 69 -6.66 -3.18 -23.20
C LEU A 69 -5.39 -2.77 -23.95
N THR A 70 -4.21 -3.03 -23.38
CA THR A 70 -2.91 -2.60 -23.95
C THR A 70 -2.17 -3.71 -24.69
N ARG A 71 -2.74 -4.92 -24.80
CA ARG A 71 -2.06 -6.13 -25.29
C ARG A 71 -1.28 -5.93 -26.60
N GLU A 72 -1.86 -5.24 -27.58
CA GLU A 72 -1.24 -5.06 -28.90
C GLU A 72 0.00 -4.15 -28.86
N ALA A 73 0.07 -3.26 -27.87
CA ALA A 73 1.20 -2.35 -27.64
C ALA A 73 2.24 -2.90 -26.66
N LEU A 74 1.94 -4.01 -25.95
CA LEU A 74 2.82 -4.55 -24.93
C LEU A 74 3.96 -5.38 -25.54
N ARG A 75 5.20 -5.06 -25.13
CA ARG A 75 6.38 -5.90 -25.31
C ARG A 75 6.80 -6.44 -23.95
N LEU A 76 6.76 -7.76 -23.79
CA LEU A 76 7.16 -8.43 -22.56
C LEU A 76 8.65 -8.74 -22.59
N GLU A 77 9.46 -7.72 -22.29
CA GLU A 77 10.92 -7.84 -22.30
C GLU A 77 11.55 -7.00 -21.18
N PRO A 78 12.59 -7.50 -20.50
CA PRO A 78 13.34 -6.70 -19.54
C PRO A 78 14.02 -5.52 -20.24
N VAL A 79 13.82 -4.32 -19.69
CA VAL A 79 14.62 -3.15 -20.05
C VAL A 79 15.95 -3.23 -19.33
N GLU A 80 17.04 -3.15 -20.08
CA GLU A 80 18.41 -3.26 -19.57
C GLU A 80 19.04 -1.87 -19.39
N ALA A 81 18.75 -0.93 -20.29
CA ALA A 81 19.26 0.43 -20.18
C ALA A 81 18.32 1.51 -20.75
N ILE A 82 18.45 2.73 -20.23
CA ILE A 82 17.78 3.94 -20.68
C ILE A 82 18.79 5.10 -20.67
N ASP A 83 18.79 5.94 -21.70
CA ASP A 83 19.62 7.16 -21.74
C ASP A 83 18.79 8.46 -21.72
N HIS A 84 19.49 9.60 -21.62
CA HIS A 84 18.88 10.94 -21.58
C HIS A 84 18.12 11.32 -22.86
N GLU A 85 18.41 10.65 -23.97
CA GLU A 85 17.80 10.88 -25.29
C GLU A 85 16.60 9.98 -25.56
N ALA A 86 16.10 9.29 -24.52
CA ALA A 86 14.99 8.36 -24.58
C ALA A 86 15.25 7.14 -25.49
N HIS A 87 16.52 6.70 -25.56
CA HIS A 87 16.85 5.39 -26.10
C HIS A 87 16.70 4.32 -25.02
N VAL A 88 15.95 3.26 -25.33
CA VAL A 88 15.69 2.11 -24.44
C VAL A 88 16.34 0.88 -25.06
N SER A 89 17.20 0.22 -24.29
CA SER A 89 17.89 -1.01 -24.68
C SER A 89 17.30 -2.23 -24.00
N THR A 90 17.13 -3.29 -24.79
CA THR A 90 16.65 -4.61 -24.38
C THR A 90 17.50 -5.69 -25.04
N ARG A 91 17.29 -6.97 -24.71
CA ARG A 91 18.02 -8.09 -25.33
C ARG A 91 17.80 -8.20 -26.82
N SER A 92 16.63 -7.79 -27.29
CA SER A 92 16.23 -7.81 -28.70
C SER A 92 16.72 -6.59 -29.48
N GLY A 93 17.31 -5.60 -28.81
CA GLY A 93 17.88 -4.41 -29.42
C GLY A 93 17.46 -3.11 -28.73
N GLY A 94 17.83 -1.99 -29.36
CA GLY A 94 17.54 -0.63 -28.90
C GLY A 94 16.42 0.03 -29.69
N SER A 95 15.65 0.91 -29.06
CA SER A 95 14.64 1.74 -29.71
C SER A 95 14.63 3.14 -29.12
N ARG A 96 14.44 4.16 -29.96
CA ARG A 96 14.32 5.56 -29.54
C ARG A 96 12.86 5.97 -29.49
N PHE A 97 12.51 6.70 -28.44
CA PHE A 97 11.17 7.25 -28.21
C PHE A 97 11.24 8.78 -28.06
N ASP A 98 10.10 9.44 -28.20
CA ASP A 98 10.01 10.88 -27.93
C ASP A 98 10.16 11.19 -26.43
N ALA A 99 9.63 10.31 -25.59
CA ALA A 99 9.77 10.32 -24.14
C ALA A 99 9.73 8.89 -23.59
N VAL A 100 10.31 8.68 -22.41
CA VAL A 100 10.28 7.39 -21.69
C VAL A 100 9.72 7.61 -20.29
N LEU A 101 8.76 6.76 -19.92
CA LEU A 101 8.26 6.67 -18.56
C LEU A 101 8.84 5.45 -17.84
N VAL A 102 9.51 5.67 -16.71
CA VAL A 102 10.03 4.63 -15.84
C VAL A 102 9.06 4.38 -14.68
N ALA A 103 8.42 3.20 -14.69
CA ALA A 103 7.50 2.74 -13.65
C ALA A 103 7.70 1.24 -13.32
N ALA A 104 8.96 0.85 -13.11
CA ALA A 104 9.42 -0.53 -13.02
C ALA A 104 9.33 -1.16 -11.62
N GLY A 105 8.53 -0.58 -10.71
CA GLY A 105 8.45 -1.02 -9.32
C GLY A 105 9.83 -1.01 -8.66
N ALA A 106 10.28 -2.14 -8.10
CA ALA A 106 11.60 -2.28 -7.48
C ALA A 106 12.76 -2.01 -8.45
N GLY A 107 12.55 -2.16 -9.77
CA GLY A 107 13.54 -1.83 -10.79
C GLY A 107 13.66 -0.33 -11.10
N THR A 108 12.77 0.51 -10.56
CA THR A 108 12.69 1.94 -10.91
C THR A 108 13.97 2.68 -10.53
N ALA A 109 14.51 2.44 -9.33
CA ALA A 109 15.72 3.13 -8.87
C ALA A 109 16.94 2.83 -9.77
N ALA A 110 17.12 1.56 -10.15
CA ALA A 110 18.22 1.15 -11.02
C ALA A 110 18.15 1.78 -12.41
N LEU A 111 16.96 1.85 -13.02
CA LEU A 111 16.77 2.45 -14.35
C LEU A 111 16.86 3.98 -14.30
N ALA A 112 16.27 4.61 -13.28
CA ALA A 112 16.28 6.07 -13.10
C ALA A 112 17.70 6.62 -12.87
N ALA A 113 18.54 5.88 -12.14
CA ALA A 113 19.92 6.28 -11.86
C ALA A 113 20.77 6.42 -13.15
N GLN A 114 20.46 5.68 -14.22
CA GLN A 114 21.18 5.74 -15.49
C GLN A 114 21.05 7.11 -16.19
N VAL A 115 20.00 7.87 -15.84
CA VAL A 115 19.73 9.22 -16.36
C VAL A 115 19.83 10.28 -15.27
N GLY A 116 20.52 9.98 -14.17
CA GLY A 116 20.79 10.93 -13.08
C GLY A 116 19.59 11.26 -12.19
N ILE A 117 18.53 10.44 -12.23
CA ILE A 117 17.36 10.61 -11.35
C ILE A 117 17.55 9.74 -10.10
N ALA A 118 17.59 10.38 -8.93
CA ALA A 118 17.71 9.68 -7.65
C ALA A 118 16.33 9.29 -7.10
N VAL A 119 16.11 7.98 -6.99
CA VAL A 119 14.90 7.38 -6.43
C VAL A 119 15.31 6.49 -5.26
N PRO A 120 14.56 6.49 -4.13
CA PRO A 120 14.80 5.56 -3.04
C PRO A 120 14.77 4.11 -3.55
N GLY A 121 15.88 3.38 -3.33
CA GLY A 121 16.02 1.99 -3.74
C GLY A 121 15.91 0.99 -2.59
N GLU A 122 15.83 1.48 -1.35
CA GLU A 122 15.66 0.65 -0.16
C GLU A 122 14.29 -0.06 -0.22
N LEU A 123 14.27 -1.29 0.28
CA LEU A 123 13.07 -2.12 0.33
C LEU A 123 12.90 -2.68 1.73
N GLU A 124 11.68 -3.00 2.10
CA GLU A 124 11.38 -3.76 3.31
C GLU A 124 10.73 -5.11 2.97
N HIS A 125 10.70 -6.02 3.93
CA HIS A 125 9.97 -7.27 3.90
C HIS A 125 8.68 -7.15 4.69
N HIS A 126 7.56 -7.14 3.98
CA HIS A 126 6.23 -7.12 4.59
C HIS A 126 5.49 -8.42 4.29
N ALA A 127 4.66 -8.87 5.24
CA ALA A 127 3.82 -10.05 5.07
C ALA A 127 2.39 -9.78 5.56
N ARG A 128 1.43 -10.38 4.85
CA ARG A 128 0.02 -10.43 5.25
C ARG A 128 -0.38 -11.87 5.44
N PHE A 129 -1.15 -12.12 6.49
CA PHE A 129 -1.61 -13.45 6.86
C PHE A 129 -3.13 -13.50 6.81
N THR A 130 -3.66 -14.58 6.24
CA THR A 130 -5.09 -14.74 6.05
C THR A 130 -5.66 -15.75 7.03
N PHE A 131 -6.81 -15.43 7.61
CA PHE A 131 -7.57 -16.23 8.56
C PHE A 131 -8.96 -16.55 7.99
N PRO A 132 -9.57 -17.67 8.37
CA PRO A 132 -10.94 -17.97 7.98
C PRO A 132 -11.93 -17.10 8.77
N VAL A 133 -12.98 -16.63 8.09
CA VAL A 133 -14.11 -15.87 8.65
C VAL A 133 -15.42 -16.38 8.05
N ASP A 134 -16.56 -15.96 8.59
CA ASP A 134 -17.86 -16.24 8.00
C ASP A 134 -17.95 -15.65 6.56
N PRO A 135 -18.20 -16.46 5.53
CA PRO A 135 -18.39 -15.98 4.16
C PRO A 135 -19.73 -15.24 3.95
N GLY A 136 -20.72 -15.40 4.84
CA GLY A 136 -22.03 -14.75 4.75
C GLY A 136 -22.02 -13.27 5.12
N THR A 137 -21.00 -12.81 5.83
CA THR A 137 -20.89 -11.43 6.29
C THR A 137 -20.19 -10.53 5.27
N GLY A 138 -20.82 -9.40 4.96
CA GLY A 138 -20.24 -8.33 4.12
C GLY A 138 -19.22 -7.49 4.88
N TRP A 139 -18.08 -8.10 5.25
CA TRP A 139 -17.01 -7.47 6.03
C TRP A 139 -16.50 -6.19 5.37
N ARG A 140 -16.31 -5.13 6.18
CA ARG A 140 -15.63 -3.91 5.73
C ARG A 140 -14.13 -4.09 5.84
N SER A 141 -13.34 -3.32 5.10
CA SER A 141 -11.91 -3.25 5.40
C SER A 141 -11.67 -2.45 6.67
N TRP A 142 -10.52 -2.65 7.28
CA TRP A 142 -10.22 -2.08 8.59
C TRP A 142 -8.77 -1.65 8.72
N ILE A 143 -8.56 -0.40 9.09
CA ILE A 143 -7.29 0.14 9.56
C ILE A 143 -7.42 0.31 11.08
N ASP A 144 -6.68 -0.50 11.84
CA ASP A 144 -6.67 -0.42 13.29
C ASP A 144 -5.40 0.30 13.75
N LEU A 145 -5.57 1.47 14.36
CA LEU A 145 -4.50 2.35 14.84
C LEU A 145 -4.59 2.48 16.36
N PRO A 146 -4.31 1.40 17.12
CA PRO A 146 -4.30 1.48 18.58
C PRO A 146 -3.27 2.53 19.02
N ALA A 147 -3.52 3.18 20.16
CA ALA A 147 -2.66 4.22 20.70
C ALA A 147 -1.20 3.75 20.69
N ALA A 148 -0.32 4.36 19.90
CA ALA A 148 1.06 3.90 19.86
C ALA A 148 1.67 4.00 21.28
N GLY A 149 2.28 2.91 21.75
CA GLY A 149 3.39 3.04 22.70
C GLY A 149 4.47 3.93 22.08
N PRO A 150 5.35 4.56 22.87
CA PRO A 150 6.36 5.50 22.37
C PRO A 150 7.31 4.81 21.38
N GLY A 151 6.99 4.85 20.08
CA GLY A 151 7.72 4.15 19.02
C GLY A 151 6.88 3.71 17.80
N GLY A 152 5.54 3.73 17.87
CA GLY A 152 4.71 3.38 16.72
C GLY A 152 4.79 4.43 15.60
N SER A 153 5.12 3.99 14.38
CA SER A 153 5.03 4.81 13.17
C SER A 153 3.58 5.26 12.96
N ARG A 154 3.36 6.58 12.90
CA ARG A 154 2.04 7.15 12.61
C ARG A 154 1.78 7.02 11.12
N ILE A 155 0.66 6.42 10.74
CA ILE A 155 0.18 6.47 9.35
C ILE A 155 -0.27 7.91 9.10
N THR A 156 0.57 8.73 8.49
CA THR A 156 0.17 10.06 8.03
C THR A 156 -0.74 9.92 6.81
N PRO A 157 -1.93 10.56 6.78
CA PRO A 157 -2.75 10.60 5.59
C PRO A 157 -1.98 11.23 4.42
N ALA A 158 -2.10 10.58 3.26
CA ALA A 158 -1.33 10.83 2.05
C ALA A 158 -1.58 12.17 1.41
N VAL A 159 -0.57 13.03 1.44
CA VAL A 159 -0.57 14.33 0.78
C VAL A 159 -0.11 14.17 -0.66
N ALA A 160 -1.04 14.14 -1.62
CA ALA A 160 -0.65 14.35 -3.01
C ALA A 160 -0.37 15.85 -3.27
N SER A 161 0.50 16.16 -4.23
CA SER A 161 0.42 17.37 -5.05
C SER A 161 0.28 16.90 -6.50
N GLY A 162 -0.38 17.68 -7.34
CA GLY A 162 -0.85 17.27 -8.65
C GLY A 162 0.20 16.60 -9.55
N GLY A 163 -0.19 15.47 -10.14
CA GLY A 163 0.59 14.59 -11.03
C GLY A 163 0.07 13.16 -10.86
N GLN A 164 0.16 12.23 -11.81
CA GLN A 164 -0.45 10.89 -11.65
C GLN A 164 0.26 9.85 -12.58
N VAL A 165 0.86 8.74 -12.07
CA VAL A 165 1.55 7.60 -12.78
C VAL A 165 1.51 6.12 -12.24
N VAL A 166 1.22 5.12 -13.12
CA VAL A 166 0.96 3.65 -12.88
C VAL A 166 2.21 2.77 -12.91
N SER A 167 2.33 1.85 -11.95
CA SER A 167 3.33 0.76 -11.93
C SER A 167 2.68 -0.60 -11.63
N SER A 168 3.22 -1.68 -12.23
CA SER A 168 2.90 -3.07 -11.89
C SER A 168 4.18 -3.85 -11.58
N GLN A 169 4.27 -4.46 -10.40
CA GLN A 169 5.29 -5.50 -10.13
C GLN A 169 4.72 -6.88 -10.45
N GLY A 170 5.47 -7.64 -11.26
CA GLY A 170 5.24 -9.06 -11.48
C GLY A 170 5.84 -9.89 -10.35
N GLY A 171 4.98 -10.59 -9.62
CA GLY A 171 5.32 -11.62 -8.64
C GLY A 171 4.29 -12.74 -8.67
N ARG A 172 4.73 -13.99 -8.48
CA ARG A 172 3.97 -15.23 -8.74
C ARG A 172 2.62 -15.34 -8.00
N SER A 173 1.72 -16.09 -8.63
CA SER A 173 0.35 -16.49 -8.26
C SER A 173 -0.02 -16.45 -6.77
N GLY A 174 -0.56 -15.31 -6.33
CA GLY A 174 -1.39 -15.14 -5.14
C GLY A 174 -2.30 -13.95 -5.39
N ARG A 175 -3.58 -14.02 -5.00
CA ARG A 175 -4.50 -12.89 -5.25
C ARG A 175 -4.12 -11.73 -4.34
N TYR A 176 -3.50 -10.70 -4.90
CA TYR A 176 -3.16 -9.51 -4.14
C TYR A 176 -4.37 -8.57 -4.06
N ARG A 177 -4.68 -8.11 -2.86
CA ARG A 177 -5.76 -7.17 -2.56
C ARG A 177 -5.24 -6.11 -1.60
N GLY A 178 -5.57 -4.85 -1.85
CA GLY A 178 -5.16 -3.69 -1.04
C GLY A 178 -6.30 -2.69 -0.96
N CYS A 179 -6.40 -1.92 0.12
CA CYS A 179 -7.51 -0.98 0.27
C CYS A 179 -7.26 0.34 -0.42
N ILE A 180 -8.33 1.07 -0.67
CA ILE A 180 -8.33 2.51 -0.84
C ILE A 180 -9.00 3.08 0.42
N GLY A 181 -8.21 3.79 1.21
CA GLY A 181 -8.72 4.75 2.19
C GLY A 181 -8.78 6.15 1.56
N PRO A 182 -9.34 7.15 2.24
CA PRO A 182 -9.48 8.49 1.70
C PRO A 182 -8.11 9.14 1.46
N THR A 183 -7.92 9.70 0.26
CA THR A 183 -6.69 10.40 -0.14
C THR A 183 -6.80 11.89 0.23
N VAL A 184 -5.84 12.47 0.97
CA VAL A 184 -5.95 13.87 1.45
C VAL A 184 -4.64 14.68 1.33
N GLN A 185 -4.62 15.73 0.50
CA GLN A 185 -3.50 16.66 0.27
C GLN A 185 -3.29 17.72 1.39
N ARG A 186 -2.09 17.87 1.99
CA ARG A 186 -1.51 19.17 2.48
C ARG A 186 -0.02 19.19 2.91
N GLY A 187 0.71 20.25 2.53
CA GLY A 187 2.17 20.36 2.58
C GLY A 187 2.90 20.52 3.93
N GLU A 188 4.20 20.18 3.84
CA GLU A 188 5.40 20.43 4.67
C GLU A 188 5.32 20.48 6.22
N GLY A 189 6.21 19.70 6.87
CA GLY A 189 6.84 20.13 8.14
C GLY A 189 7.28 19.06 9.16
N ALA A 190 8.61 18.90 9.28
CA ALA A 190 9.43 18.54 10.46
C ALA A 190 9.52 17.07 10.98
N ALA A 191 10.74 16.54 10.91
CA ALA A 191 11.19 15.28 11.53
C ALA A 191 11.57 15.46 13.00
N TRP A 192 11.24 14.48 13.85
CA TRP A 192 11.75 14.34 15.21
C TRP A 192 12.14 12.88 15.46
N ALA A 193 13.38 12.66 15.87
CA ALA A 193 13.90 11.36 16.29
C ALA A 193 14.03 11.32 17.82
N SER A 194 13.53 10.26 18.45
CA SER A 194 13.89 9.94 19.84
C SER A 194 14.20 8.45 19.98
N ARG A 195 15.41 8.15 20.46
CA ARG A 195 15.87 6.82 20.87
C ARG A 195 15.33 6.49 22.26
N SER A 196 14.71 5.33 22.44
CA SER A 196 14.48 4.71 23.75
C SER A 196 14.45 3.18 23.65
N ARG A 197 15.01 2.53 24.67
CA ARG A 197 15.27 1.08 24.82
C ARG A 197 14.02 0.26 25.27
N PRO A 198 14.08 -1.09 25.21
CA PRO A 198 12.92 -1.96 25.02
C PRO A 198 12.55 -2.74 26.29
N GLU A 199 11.55 -2.31 27.05
CA GLU A 199 10.91 -3.16 28.06
C GLU A 199 9.41 -2.83 28.18
N LEU A 200 8.58 -3.68 27.57
CA LEU A 200 7.21 -4.10 27.93
C LEU A 200 6.55 -4.68 26.66
N PHE A 201 6.44 -6.00 26.61
CA PHE A 201 5.73 -6.70 25.54
C PHE A 201 4.23 -6.34 25.60
N GLY A 202 3.79 -5.75 24.49
CA GLY A 202 2.49 -5.12 24.27
C GLY A 202 2.65 -3.95 23.31
N ALA A 203 3.56 -4.04 22.33
CA ALA A 203 3.68 -3.01 21.31
C ALA A 203 2.36 -3.00 20.52
N LEU A 204 1.63 -1.90 20.62
CA LEU A 204 0.33 -1.73 19.99
C LEU A 204 0.52 -1.75 18.46
N LEU A 205 0.36 -2.93 17.88
CA LEU A 205 0.51 -3.21 16.46
C LEU A 205 -0.57 -2.47 15.68
N SER A 206 -0.18 -1.52 14.84
CA SER A 206 -1.11 -0.96 13.86
C SER A 206 -1.29 -1.95 12.72
N THR A 207 -2.54 -2.18 12.32
CA THR A 207 -2.85 -3.19 11.31
C THR A 207 -3.67 -2.61 10.17
N TYR A 208 -3.50 -3.22 9.02
CA TYR A 208 -4.40 -3.07 7.89
C TYR A 208 -4.99 -4.44 7.55
N GLN A 209 -6.32 -4.48 7.39
CA GLN A 209 -7.06 -5.72 7.31
C GLN A 209 -8.22 -5.62 6.32
N HIS A 210 -8.56 -6.72 5.66
CA HIS A 210 -9.67 -6.75 4.71
C HIS A 210 -10.09 -8.18 4.33
N ALA A 211 -11.28 -8.31 3.74
CA ALA A 211 -11.71 -9.55 3.11
C ALA A 211 -10.91 -9.81 1.81
N SER A 212 -10.05 -10.83 1.83
CA SER A 212 -9.26 -11.24 0.65
C SER A 212 -10.04 -12.16 -0.29
N GLY A 213 -11.20 -12.67 0.15
CA GLY A 213 -12.13 -13.48 -0.62
C GLY A 213 -13.27 -14.01 0.26
N PRO A 214 -14.20 -14.81 -0.29
CA PRO A 214 -15.25 -15.44 0.51
C PRO A 214 -14.65 -16.24 1.66
N GLY A 215 -15.06 -15.91 2.89
CA GLY A 215 -14.62 -16.56 4.12
C GLY A 215 -13.14 -16.37 4.46
N ARG A 216 -12.49 -15.33 3.91
CA ARG A 216 -11.06 -15.06 4.11
C ARG A 216 -10.82 -13.62 4.55
N TRP A 217 -10.09 -13.46 5.65
CA TRP A 217 -9.72 -12.18 6.24
C TRP A 217 -8.20 -12.04 6.32
N ALA A 218 -7.63 -11.10 5.56
CA ALA A 218 -6.20 -10.84 5.53
C ALA A 218 -5.83 -9.74 6.49
N VAL A 219 -4.72 -9.92 7.22
CA VAL A 219 -4.17 -8.99 8.21
C VAL A 219 -2.70 -8.74 7.90
N GLY A 220 -2.32 -7.48 7.72
CA GLY A 220 -0.94 -7.02 7.71
C GLY A 220 -0.67 -6.15 8.93
N GLY A 221 0.43 -6.41 9.63
CA GLY A 221 0.88 -5.57 10.74
C GLY A 221 2.01 -4.65 10.30
N HIS A 222 2.03 -3.41 10.80
CA HIS A 222 3.17 -2.52 10.67
C HIS A 222 4.09 -2.75 11.87
N LEU A 223 5.28 -3.26 11.60
CA LEU A 223 6.31 -3.52 12.61
C LEU A 223 7.34 -2.39 12.64
N ASP A 224 8.26 -2.47 13.60
CA ASP A 224 9.46 -1.64 13.61
C ASP A 224 10.24 -1.85 12.30
N PRO A 225 10.57 -0.77 11.54
CA PRO A 225 11.36 -0.85 10.32
C PRO A 225 12.65 -1.66 10.44
N ALA A 226 13.29 -1.65 11.62
CA ALA A 226 14.51 -2.44 11.86
C ALA A 226 14.27 -3.96 11.78
N THR A 227 13.03 -4.41 12.00
CA THR A 227 12.63 -5.83 11.91
C THR A 227 12.19 -6.24 10.51
N THR A 228 11.84 -5.27 9.66
CA THR A 228 11.40 -5.48 8.28
C THR A 228 12.45 -5.03 7.25
N ALA A 229 13.59 -4.48 7.67
CA ALA A 229 14.67 -4.06 6.78
C ALA A 229 15.14 -5.20 5.86
N TRP A 230 15.55 -4.85 4.63
CA TRP A 230 15.95 -5.82 3.61
C TRP A 230 17.07 -6.75 4.09
N GLU A 231 18.01 -6.22 4.87
CA GLU A 231 19.19 -6.93 5.35
C GLU A 231 18.86 -8.02 6.37
N VAL A 232 17.71 -7.93 7.05
CA VAL A 232 17.22 -8.95 7.98
C VAL A 232 16.88 -10.24 7.25
N GLY A 233 16.56 -10.14 5.96
CA GLY A 233 16.19 -11.27 5.13
C GLY A 233 14.72 -11.67 5.30
N ARG A 234 14.16 -12.16 4.19
CA ARG A 234 12.72 -12.42 4.05
C ARG A 234 12.15 -13.35 5.12
N ASP A 235 12.83 -14.46 5.39
CA ASP A 235 12.30 -15.51 6.27
C ASP A 235 12.22 -15.05 7.73
N ALA A 236 13.25 -14.34 8.19
CA ALA A 236 13.28 -13.77 9.53
C ALA A 236 12.19 -12.69 9.70
N ALA A 237 12.11 -11.73 8.78
CA ALA A 237 11.07 -10.69 8.82
C ALA A 237 9.64 -11.28 8.74
N THR A 238 9.44 -12.30 7.89
CA THR A 238 8.14 -12.99 7.79
C THR A 238 7.81 -13.76 9.08
N GLY A 239 8.80 -14.37 9.73
CA GLY A 239 8.65 -15.05 11.02
C GLY A 239 8.17 -14.09 12.12
N THR A 240 8.87 -12.96 12.28
CA THR A 240 8.49 -11.92 13.24
C THR A 240 7.10 -11.36 12.96
N ALA A 241 6.78 -11.05 11.70
CA ALA A 241 5.44 -10.60 11.31
C ALA A 241 4.35 -11.63 11.62
N ARG A 242 4.65 -12.91 11.43
CA ARG A 242 3.71 -14.01 11.70
C ARG A 242 3.38 -14.09 13.18
N GLU A 243 4.38 -14.00 14.05
CA GLU A 243 4.21 -14.04 15.50
C GLU A 243 3.34 -12.88 15.98
N ALA A 244 3.69 -11.65 15.61
CA ALA A 244 2.95 -10.45 15.99
C ALA A 244 1.50 -10.46 15.50
N VAL A 245 1.25 -10.87 14.24
CA VAL A 245 -0.11 -10.94 13.69
C VAL A 245 -0.93 -12.06 14.32
N LEU A 246 -0.32 -13.20 14.67
CA LEU A 246 -1.02 -14.28 15.40
C LEU A 246 -1.41 -13.86 16.81
N GLU A 247 -0.53 -13.15 17.51
CA GLU A 247 -0.83 -12.57 18.83
C GLU A 247 -2.00 -11.59 18.71
N TYR A 248 -1.92 -10.61 17.80
CA TYR A 248 -3.01 -9.68 17.52
C TYR A 248 -4.33 -10.40 17.19
N ALA A 249 -4.30 -11.44 16.34
CA ALA A 249 -5.49 -12.20 15.97
C ALA A 249 -6.11 -12.94 17.17
N ARG A 250 -5.29 -13.52 18.05
CA ARG A 250 -5.75 -14.22 19.26
C ARG A 250 -6.35 -13.29 20.30
N GLU A 251 -5.87 -12.05 20.37
CA GLU A 251 -6.37 -11.07 21.33
C GLU A 251 -7.57 -10.31 20.79
N ARG A 252 -7.47 -9.76 19.58
CA ARG A 252 -8.42 -8.75 19.08
C ARG A 252 -9.47 -9.30 18.13
N LEU A 253 -9.15 -10.33 17.34
CA LEU A 253 -10.01 -10.74 16.21
C LEU A 253 -10.91 -11.94 16.51
N ALA A 254 -12.20 -11.83 16.23
CA ALA A 254 -13.15 -12.95 16.29
C ALA A 254 -12.99 -13.91 15.09
N VAL A 255 -11.79 -14.49 14.93
CA VAL A 255 -11.40 -15.42 13.86
C VAL A 255 -10.77 -16.68 14.44
N GLU A 256 -10.76 -17.77 13.67
CA GLU A 256 -9.91 -18.93 14.00
C GLU A 256 -8.43 -18.49 13.79
N PRO A 257 -7.54 -18.57 14.79
CA PRO A 257 -6.16 -18.10 14.68
C PRO A 257 -5.28 -19.10 13.90
N ARG A 258 -5.79 -19.62 12.78
CA ARG A 258 -5.11 -20.51 11.85
C ARG A 258 -4.87 -19.77 10.54
N ILE A 259 -3.60 -19.57 10.22
CA ILE A 259 -3.19 -18.95 8.95
C ILE A 259 -3.45 -19.94 7.81
N VAL A 260 -4.23 -19.52 6.82
CA VAL A 260 -4.56 -20.30 5.62
C VAL A 260 -3.81 -19.82 4.37
N GLU A 261 -3.25 -18.62 4.41
CA GLU A 261 -2.50 -18.04 3.29
C GLU A 261 -1.56 -16.94 3.79
N THR A 262 -0.41 -16.80 3.14
CA THR A 262 0.57 -15.74 3.38
C THR A 262 0.89 -15.04 2.07
N VAL A 263 0.84 -13.72 2.08
CA VAL A 263 1.22 -12.86 0.94
C VAL A 263 2.40 -12.00 1.35
N HIS A 264 3.45 -11.96 0.52
CA HIS A 264 4.65 -11.16 0.75
C HIS A 264 4.64 -9.90 -0.11
N CYS A 265 5.11 -8.79 0.47
CA CYS A 265 5.19 -7.49 -0.17
C CYS A 265 6.58 -6.89 0.06
N THR A 266 7.04 -6.06 -0.88
CA THR A 266 8.32 -5.36 -0.80
C THR A 266 8.13 -3.85 -0.96
N PRO A 267 7.66 -3.15 0.09
CA PRO A 267 7.45 -1.70 0.04
C PRO A 267 8.77 -0.93 0.14
N THR A 268 8.73 0.38 -0.13
CA THR A 268 9.89 1.28 -0.09
C THR A 268 9.76 2.20 1.12
N PRO A 269 10.61 2.05 2.14
CA PRO A 269 10.38 2.64 3.45
C PRO A 269 10.24 4.16 3.41
N GLY A 270 9.38 4.67 4.30
CA GLY A 270 9.29 6.11 4.59
C GLY A 270 8.61 6.97 3.54
N LEU A 271 8.13 6.40 2.43
CA LEU A 271 7.38 7.14 1.41
C LEU A 271 5.89 7.29 1.76
N GLY A 272 5.35 6.36 2.57
CA GLY A 272 3.94 6.34 2.92
C GLY A 272 3.02 6.16 1.71
N ASP A 273 1.73 6.36 1.92
CA ASP A 273 0.77 6.36 0.82
C ASP A 273 1.03 7.58 -0.09
N GLY A 274 1.37 7.36 -1.36
CA GLY A 274 1.64 8.45 -2.29
C GLY A 274 2.51 8.05 -3.49
N PHE A 275 2.82 9.04 -4.31
CA PHE A 275 3.74 8.88 -5.44
C PHE A 275 4.52 10.17 -5.67
N HIS A 276 5.68 10.01 -6.30
CA HIS A 276 6.56 11.09 -6.70
C HIS A 276 6.80 11.00 -8.20
N VAL A 277 6.93 12.17 -8.84
CA VAL A 277 7.28 12.28 -10.25
C VAL A 277 8.54 13.12 -10.36
N GLN A 278 9.55 12.59 -11.07
CA GLN A 278 10.79 13.28 -11.36
C GLN A 278 11.08 13.22 -12.86
N ARG A 279 11.80 14.20 -13.40
CA ARG A 279 12.09 14.29 -14.84
C ARG A 279 13.53 14.71 -15.09
N ALA A 280 14.18 14.04 -16.05
CA ALA A 280 15.46 14.43 -16.61
C ALA A 280 15.35 14.38 -18.14
N GLY A 281 15.23 15.56 -18.77
CA GLY A 281 15.05 15.68 -20.22
C GLY A 281 13.79 14.95 -20.71
N ARG A 282 13.99 13.91 -21.52
CA ARG A 282 12.93 13.07 -22.11
C ARG A 282 12.50 11.90 -21.22
N VAL A 283 13.16 11.69 -20.08
CA VAL A 283 12.84 10.59 -19.17
C VAL A 283 12.08 11.10 -17.96
N VAL A 284 10.91 10.50 -17.71
CA VAL A 284 10.06 10.74 -16.55
C VAL A 284 10.06 9.48 -15.71
N THR A 285 10.27 9.62 -14.41
CA THR A 285 10.31 8.50 -13.47
C THR A 285 9.26 8.69 -12.40
N VAL A 286 8.56 7.60 -12.06
CA VAL A 286 7.65 7.57 -10.92
C VAL A 286 7.88 6.40 -10.01
N HIS A 287 7.87 6.74 -8.74
CA HIS A 287 8.03 5.85 -7.61
C HIS A 287 7.09 6.28 -6.47
N GLY A 288 6.94 5.42 -5.48
CA GLY A 288 6.01 5.60 -4.36
C GLY A 288 5.45 4.27 -3.90
N GLU A 289 4.78 4.26 -2.75
CA GLU A 289 4.08 3.08 -2.26
C GLU A 289 2.63 3.09 -2.70
N ASN A 290 2.05 1.89 -2.84
CA ASN A 290 0.63 1.74 -3.10
C ASN A 290 0.11 2.47 -4.35
N LEU A 291 0.98 2.69 -5.36
CA LEU A 291 0.64 3.30 -6.66
C LEU A 291 -0.60 2.70 -7.32
N PHE A 292 -0.86 1.42 -7.02
CA PHE A 292 -2.02 0.70 -7.51
C PHE A 292 -3.37 1.33 -7.14
N LYS A 293 -3.45 2.00 -5.98
CA LYS A 293 -4.67 2.71 -5.53
C LYS A 293 -5.15 3.73 -6.57
N PHE A 294 -4.23 4.21 -7.40
CA PHE A 294 -4.50 5.23 -8.40
C PHE A 294 -4.65 4.67 -9.83
N ALA A 295 -4.39 3.37 -10.06
CA ALA A 295 -4.18 2.79 -11.39
C ALA A 295 -5.19 3.22 -12.49
N PRO A 296 -6.51 3.33 -12.24
CA PRO A 296 -7.47 3.76 -13.28
C PRO A 296 -7.32 5.20 -13.75
N VAL A 297 -6.89 6.11 -12.88
CA VAL A 297 -6.84 7.58 -13.15
C VAL A 297 -5.47 7.99 -13.72
N LEU A 298 -4.49 7.16 -13.43
CA LEU A 298 -3.09 7.45 -13.41
C LEU A 298 -2.43 7.25 -14.78
N GLY A 299 -3.02 6.41 -15.65
CA GLY A 299 -2.55 6.19 -17.03
C GLY A 299 -2.79 7.36 -17.97
N THR A 300 -3.91 8.07 -17.84
CA THR A 300 -4.27 9.18 -18.75
C THR A 300 -3.39 10.40 -18.51
N THR A 301 -3.21 10.79 -17.25
CA THR A 301 -2.38 11.95 -16.88
C THR A 301 -0.91 11.73 -17.15
N LEU A 302 -0.46 10.48 -17.05
CA LEU A 302 0.86 10.07 -17.52
C LEU A 302 1.11 10.35 -18.98
N ALA A 303 0.21 9.84 -19.81
CA ALA A 303 0.33 9.99 -21.25
C ALA A 303 0.40 11.48 -21.59
N ALA A 304 -0.43 12.30 -20.94
CA ALA A 304 -0.40 13.75 -21.09
C ALA A 304 0.93 14.40 -20.64
N ALA A 305 1.60 13.89 -19.60
CA ALA A 305 2.88 14.43 -19.12
C ALA A 305 4.09 14.09 -20.03
N CYS A 306 3.92 13.07 -20.88
CA CYS A 306 4.92 12.64 -21.87
C CYS A 306 4.74 13.28 -23.25
N LEU A 307 3.59 13.94 -23.50
CA LEU A 307 3.33 14.76 -24.68
C LEU A 307 3.89 16.18 -24.49
#